data_AF-A0A1L7CQ71-F1
#
_entry.id   AF-A0A1L7CQ71-F1
#
_cell.length_a   1.000
_cell.length_b   1.000
_cell.length_c   1.000
_cell.angle_alpha   90.00
_cell.angle_beta   90.00
_cell.angle_gamma   90.00
#
_symmetry.space_group_name_H-M   'P 1'
#
loop_
_entity.id
_entity.type
_entity.pdbx_description
1 polymer ?
#
loop_
_entity_poly.entity_id
_entity_poly.type
_entity_poly.pdbx_seq_one_letter_code
_entity_poly.pdbx_strand_id
1 'polypeptide(L)'
;MRGLSFGQVVLVADEVCAATGASVRDYPGLAALAGATAPRLAGVPVHADGDAQARAVAALTRRIAPLTPTRSANEVLAAVLVDVLAARNERPAG
;
A
#
# COMPACT_ATOMS: atom_id res chain seq x y z
N MET A 1 -2.73 -14.55 1.12
CA MET A 1 -1.95 -13.30 1.12
C MET A 1 -2.07 -12.59 2.46
N ARG A 2 -1.05 -11.83 2.82
CA ARG A 2 -1.03 -11.00 4.03
C ARG A 2 -1.23 -9.53 3.65
N GLY A 3 -1.96 -8.80 4.50
CA GLY A 3 -2.16 -7.37 4.34
C GLY A 3 -1.20 -6.55 5.21
N LEU A 4 -1.32 -5.23 5.09
CA LEU A 4 -0.68 -4.25 5.96
C LEU A 4 -1.74 -3.61 6.85
N SER A 5 -1.39 -3.36 8.11
CA SER A 5 -2.22 -2.52 8.97
C SER A 5 -2.13 -1.06 8.54
N PHE A 6 -3.08 -0.23 8.99
CA PHE A 6 -3.04 1.21 8.74
C PHE A 6 -1.72 1.83 9.22
N GLY A 7 -1.27 1.53 10.43
CA GLY A 7 0.01 2.02 10.95
C GLY A 7 1.22 1.58 10.11
N GLN A 8 1.19 0.37 9.53
CA GLN A 8 2.25 -0.08 8.62
C GLN A 8 2.24 0.69 7.30
N VAL A 9 1.06 1.03 6.77
CA VAL A 9 0.96 1.88 5.56
C VAL A 9 1.43 3.30 5.84
N VAL A 10 1.11 3.88 7.00
CA VAL A 10 1.61 5.20 7.41
C VAL A 10 3.13 5.19 7.53
N LEU A 11 3.71 4.17 8.17
CA LEU A 11 5.16 4.06 8.29
C LEU A 11 5.85 3.99 6.91
N VAL A 12 5.30 3.24 5.96
CA VAL A 12 5.82 3.23 4.58
C VAL A 12 5.70 4.61 3.93
N ALA A 13 4.57 5.29 4.12
CA ALA A 13 4.35 6.63 3.58
C ALA A 13 5.34 7.65 4.16
N ASP A 14 5.61 7.61 5.46
CA ASP A 14 6.55 8.50 6.14
C ASP A 14 7.98 8.32 5.60
N GLU A 15 8.43 7.09 5.37
CA GLU A 15 9.74 6.81 4.76
C GLU A 15 9.82 7.35 3.32
N VAL A 16 8.76 7.20 2.53
CA VAL A 16 8.70 7.80 1.18
C VAL A 16 8.71 9.32 1.26
N CYS A 17 8.00 9.92 2.21
CA CYS A 17 8.01 11.35 2.46
C CYS A 17 9.41 11.85 2.82
N ALA A 18 10.11 11.15 3.72
CA ALA A 18 11.49 11.48 4.09
C ALA A 18 12.44 11.43 2.89
N ALA A 19 12.31 10.43 2.02
CA ALA A 19 13.16 10.27 0.84
C ALA A 19 12.86 11.25 -0.31
N THR A 20 11.60 11.67 -0.45
CA THR A 20 11.14 12.48 -1.61
C THR A 20 10.91 13.95 -1.28
N GLY A 21 10.86 14.32 0.01
CA GLY A 21 10.44 15.63 0.48
C GLY A 21 8.93 15.89 0.36
N ALA A 22 8.14 14.85 0.08
CA ALA A 22 6.68 14.94 0.10
C ALA A 22 6.13 14.98 1.53
N SER A 23 4.83 15.22 1.67
CA SER A 23 4.11 15.06 2.93
C SER A 23 2.81 14.31 2.70
N VAL A 24 2.34 13.60 3.73
CA VAL A 24 1.01 12.96 3.71
C VAL A 24 -0.05 14.06 3.67
N ARG A 25 -0.96 13.98 2.70
CA ARG A 25 -2.10 14.91 2.54
C ARG A 25 -3.46 14.23 2.70
N ASP A 26 -3.51 12.91 2.77
CA ASP A 26 -4.75 12.14 2.86
C ASP A 26 -4.58 10.86 3.69
N TYR A 27 -4.73 10.97 5.01
CA TYR A 27 -4.72 9.83 5.94
C TYR A 27 -5.91 8.87 5.74
N PRO A 28 -7.16 9.34 5.50
CA PRO A 28 -8.25 8.45 5.08
C PRO A 28 -7.90 7.62 3.83
N GLY A 29 -7.22 8.23 2.86
CA GLY A 29 -6.66 7.55 1.70
C GLY A 29 -5.69 6.44 2.07
N LEU A 30 -4.75 6.70 2.99
CA LEU A 30 -3.85 5.67 3.52
C LEU A 30 -4.59 4.53 4.25
N ALA A 31 -5.66 4.85 4.99
CA ALA A 31 -6.51 3.85 5.63
C ALA A 31 -7.23 2.96 4.60
N ALA A 32 -7.72 3.57 3.50
CA ALA A 32 -8.31 2.83 2.39
C ALA A 32 -7.28 1.91 1.71
N LEU A 33 -6.03 2.37 1.53
CA LEU A 33 -4.94 1.52 1.02
C LEU A 33 -4.67 0.32 1.92
N ALA A 34 -4.63 0.51 3.24
CA ALA A 34 -4.47 -0.58 4.20
C ALA A 34 -5.60 -1.61 4.05
N GLY A 35 -6.86 -1.16 4.00
CA GLY A 35 -8.02 -2.02 3.77
C GLY A 35 -7.97 -2.76 2.43
N ALA A 36 -7.42 -2.13 1.39
CA ALA A 36 -7.27 -2.73 0.06
C ALA A 36 -6.15 -3.79 -0.01
N THR A 37 -5.26 -3.87 0.98
CA THR A 37 -4.18 -4.87 0.96
C THR A 37 -4.72 -6.29 1.12
N ALA A 38 -5.57 -6.59 2.10
CA ALA A 38 -6.12 -7.94 2.28
C ALA A 38 -7.62 -7.95 2.59
N PRO A 39 -8.47 -7.38 1.71
CA PRO A 39 -9.89 -7.31 1.92
C PRO A 39 -10.53 -8.70 1.87
N ARG A 40 -11.56 -8.87 2.70
CA ARG A 40 -12.43 -10.05 2.71
C ARG A 40 -13.88 -9.62 2.59
N LEU A 41 -14.64 -10.29 1.75
CA LEU A 41 -16.08 -10.12 1.63
C LEU A 41 -16.76 -11.42 2.07
N ALA A 42 -17.56 -11.37 3.13
CA ALA A 42 -18.16 -12.56 3.74
C ALA A 42 -17.12 -13.68 4.02
N GLY A 43 -15.92 -13.30 4.48
CA GLY A 43 -14.81 -14.21 4.76
C GLY A 43 -13.97 -14.62 3.55
N VAL A 44 -14.47 -14.40 2.33
CA VAL A 44 -13.79 -14.77 1.08
C VAL A 44 -12.70 -13.72 0.73
N PRO A 45 -11.44 -14.12 0.50
CA PRO A 45 -10.41 -13.22 -0.01
C PRO A 45 -10.83 -12.61 -1.35
N VAL A 46 -10.73 -11.29 -1.46
CA VAL A 46 -11.08 -10.58 -2.72
C VAL A 46 -9.99 -10.74 -3.78
N HIS A 47 -8.73 -10.74 -3.36
CA HIS A 47 -7.60 -10.96 -4.27
C HIS A 47 -7.42 -12.45 -4.56
N ALA A 48 -7.23 -12.81 -5.83
CA ALA A 48 -6.99 -14.19 -6.24
C ALA A 48 -5.57 -14.68 -5.89
N ASP A 49 -4.57 -13.82 -6.08
CA ASP A 49 -3.15 -14.10 -5.86
C ASP A 49 -2.39 -12.82 -5.50
N GLY A 50 -1.10 -12.96 -5.16
CA GLY A 50 -0.23 -11.86 -4.77
C GLY A 50 -0.09 -10.80 -5.85
N ASP A 51 -0.11 -11.19 -7.13
CA ASP A 51 0.02 -10.25 -8.25
C ASP A 51 -1.26 -9.41 -8.41
N ALA A 52 -2.44 -10.00 -8.22
CA ALA A 52 -3.71 -9.30 -8.20
C ALA A 52 -3.76 -8.28 -7.04
N GLN A 53 -3.28 -8.67 -5.86
CA GLN A 53 -3.13 -7.77 -4.72
C GLN A 53 -2.20 -6.59 -5.05
N ALA A 54 -1.01 -6.87 -5.59
CA ALA A 54 -0.04 -5.84 -5.95
C ALA A 54 -0.60 -4.85 -6.98
N ARG A 55 -1.19 -5.35 -8.08
CA ARG A 55 -1.81 -4.50 -9.12
C ARG A 55 -2.92 -3.62 -8.54
N ALA A 56 -3.79 -4.17 -7.71
CA ALA A 56 -4.90 -3.45 -7.11
C ALA A 56 -4.41 -2.33 -6.17
N VAL A 57 -3.44 -2.62 -5.30
CA VAL A 57 -2.87 -1.65 -4.36
C VAL A 57 -2.12 -0.54 -5.10
N ALA A 58 -1.30 -0.87 -6.10
CA ALA A 58 -0.60 0.13 -6.90
C ALA A 58 -1.58 1.05 -7.64
N ALA A 59 -2.59 0.48 -8.31
CA ALA A 59 -3.61 1.25 -9.02
C ALA A 59 -4.41 2.15 -8.08
N LEU A 60 -4.79 1.66 -6.89
CA LEU A 60 -5.50 2.45 -5.91
C LEU A 60 -4.62 3.57 -5.33
N THR A 61 -3.34 3.30 -5.07
CA THR A 61 -2.39 4.31 -4.57
C THR A 61 -2.27 5.47 -5.55
N ARG A 62 -2.15 5.19 -6.84
CA ARG A 62 -2.13 6.22 -7.90
C ARG A 62 -3.41 7.04 -7.96
N ARG A 63 -4.57 6.40 -7.78
CA ARG A 63 -5.88 7.06 -7.81
C ARG A 63 -6.13 7.94 -6.59
N ILE A 64 -5.74 7.48 -5.41
CA ILE A 64 -5.87 8.23 -4.15
C ILE A 64 -4.85 9.37 -4.10
N ALA A 65 -3.62 9.10 -4.55
CA ALA A 65 -2.49 10.03 -4.49
C ALA A 65 -2.33 10.67 -3.10
N PRO A 66 -2.11 9.87 -2.04
CA PRO A 66 -2.19 10.34 -0.65
C PRO A 66 -1.04 11.26 -0.23
N LEU A 67 0.00 11.40 -1.06
CA LEU A 67 1.14 12.28 -0.82
C LEU A 67 1.04 13.55 -1.68
N THR A 68 1.66 14.64 -1.22
CA THR A 68 1.86 15.84 -2.06
C THR A 68 2.58 15.46 -3.36
N PRO A 69 2.21 16.07 -4.51
CA PRO A 69 2.73 15.68 -5.83
C PRO A 69 4.15 16.21 -6.05
N THR A 70 5.12 15.65 -5.34
CA THR A 70 6.53 16.04 -5.35
C THR A 70 7.38 14.85 -5.78
N ARG A 71 8.33 15.02 -6.72
CA ARG A 71 9.29 13.98 -7.16
C ARG A 71 8.67 12.60 -7.42
N SER A 72 7.47 12.55 -7.99
CA SER A 72 6.73 11.30 -8.23
C SER A 72 6.47 10.46 -6.96
N ALA A 73 6.33 11.09 -5.79
CA ALA A 73 6.21 10.40 -4.50
C ALA A 73 5.07 9.36 -4.45
N ASN A 74 3.94 9.61 -5.11
CA ASN A 74 2.84 8.64 -5.18
C ASN A 74 3.18 7.40 -6.03
N GLU A 75 4.03 7.53 -7.05
CA GLU A 75 4.54 6.38 -7.81
C GLU A 75 5.54 5.58 -6.98
N VAL A 76 6.42 6.27 -6.26
CA VAL A 76 7.36 5.64 -5.32
C VAL A 76 6.60 4.88 -4.23
N LEU A 77 5.57 5.50 -3.63
CA LEU A 77 4.71 4.84 -2.64
C LEU A 77 4.02 3.60 -3.22
N ALA A 78 3.49 3.68 -4.44
CA ALA A 78 2.87 2.54 -5.10
C ALA A 78 3.86 1.37 -5.29
N ALA A 79 5.08 1.66 -5.74
CA ALA A 79 6.13 0.66 -5.91
C ALA A 79 6.57 0.04 -4.57
N VAL A 80 6.85 0.85 -3.56
CA VAL A 80 7.29 0.36 -2.24
C VAL A 80 6.22 -0.50 -1.57
N LEU A 81 4.94 -0.12 -1.68
CA LEU A 81 3.84 -0.94 -1.15
C LEU A 81 3.77 -2.31 -1.84
N VAL A 82 4.00 -2.38 -3.16
CA VAL A 82 4.07 -3.63 -3.91
C VAL A 82 5.23 -4.50 -3.40
N ASP A 83 6.42 -3.94 -3.28
CA ASP A 83 7.62 -4.67 -2.83
C ASP A 83 7.45 -5.21 -1.41
N VAL A 84 6.91 -4.40 -0.50
CA VAL A 84 6.62 -4.80 0.88
C VAL A 84 5.60 -5.94 0.93
N LEU A 85 4.56 -5.90 0.09
CA LEU A 85 3.55 -6.96 0.02
C LEU A 85 4.12 -8.26 -0.55
N ALA A 86 4.94 -8.18 -1.60
CA ALA A 86 5.63 -9.33 -2.18
C ALA A 86 6.52 -10.02 -1.13
N ALA A 87 7.42 -9.26 -0.50
CA ALA A 87 8.30 -9.77 0.55
C ALA A 87 7.53 -10.38 1.73
N ARG A 88 6.37 -9.81 2.08
CA ARG A 88 5.52 -10.31 3.16
C ARG A 88 4.81 -11.62 2.79
N ASN A 89 4.48 -11.83 1.52
CA ASN A 89 3.85 -13.05 1.04
C ASN A 89 4.84 -14.20 0.86
N GLU A 90 6.13 -13.91 0.62
CA GLU A 90 7.19 -14.92 0.46
C GLU A 90 7.69 -15.51 1.79
N ARG A 91 7.58 -14.78 2.91
CA ARG A 91 8.02 -15.29 4.22
C ARG A 91 7.13 -16.46 4.68
N PRO A 92 7.68 -17.59 5.14
CA PRO A 92 6.87 -18.66 5.74
C PRO A 92 6.10 -18.14 6.96
N ALA A 93 4.91 -18.70 7.22
CA ALA A 93 4.20 -18.43 8.46
C ALA A 93 4.98 -19.10 9.59
N GLY A 94 5.73 -18.29 10.34
CA GLY A 94 6.27 -18.70 11.63
C GLY A 94 5.16 -18.89 12.65
#